data_AF-A0A1G3PIF6-F1
#
_entry.id   AF-A0A1G3PIF6-F1
#
_cell.length_a   1.000
_cell.length_b   1.000
_cell.length_c   1.000
_cell.angle_alpha   90.00
_cell.angle_beta   90.00
_cell.angle_gamma   90.00
#
_symmetry.space_group_name_H-M   'P 1'
#
loop_
_entity.id
_entity.type
_entity.pdbx_description
1 polymer ?
#
loop_
_entity_poly.entity_id
_entity_poly.type
_entity_poly.pdbx_seq_one_letter_code
_entity_poly.pdbx_strand_id
1 'polypeptide(L)'
;MVYNYTWRFYHISNEVMRFSFTGMLGAFAGFLIAEMIIRYTAGKTGMSAQLLNLFGVFGIMGALIGAFLGGAQGYYTKNRFRMISGSKTGGIFGLFGGMISGLIANFLYGFILSNMQSPGLFQQMAARTAGWAVFGMLLGAAYGIKENTVGDLKTGLMSGFIGGAIAGLLFDPISMIMSAGGGAFSRAAGFVILGAALGFSIKFFQEKAEESGSSEMFQRLTYRLPENVRLDYKQP
;
A
#
# COMPACT_ATOMS: atom_id res chain seq x y z
N MET A 1 -35.55 21.59 1.81
CA MET A 1 -34.13 21.92 2.11
C MET A 1 -33.30 21.39 0.94
N VAL A 2 -32.96 22.25 -0.02
CA VAL A 2 -32.16 21.85 -1.19
C VAL A 2 -30.69 22.04 -0.82
N TYR A 3 -29.97 20.94 -0.60
CA TYR A 3 -28.53 20.99 -0.38
C TYR A 3 -27.87 21.41 -1.69
N ASN A 4 -27.40 22.65 -1.72
CA ASN A 4 -26.59 23.17 -2.82
C ASN A 4 -25.20 22.49 -2.75
N TYR A 5 -25.06 21.32 -3.36
CA TYR A 5 -23.78 20.66 -3.56
C TYR A 5 -23.01 21.38 -4.67
N THR A 6 -22.39 22.51 -4.33
CA THR A 6 -21.33 23.08 -5.16
C THR A 6 -20.15 22.13 -5.08
N TRP A 7 -19.99 21.28 -6.09
CA TRP A 7 -18.85 20.38 -6.26
C TRP A 7 -17.55 21.19 -6.40
N ARG A 8 -16.95 21.53 -5.26
CA ARG A 8 -15.60 22.11 -5.17
C ARG A 8 -14.58 20.99 -5.38
N PHE A 9 -14.50 20.49 -6.61
CA PHE A 9 -13.29 19.79 -7.05
C PHE A 9 -12.14 20.80 -7.00
N TYR A 10 -10.92 20.36 -6.66
CA TYR A 10 -9.66 21.12 -6.69
C TYR A 10 -9.07 21.71 -5.40
N HIS A 11 -9.39 21.20 -4.20
CA HIS A 11 -8.45 21.37 -3.08
C HIS A 11 -7.97 20.02 -2.55
N ILE A 12 -6.76 19.65 -2.94
CA ILE A 12 -5.97 18.61 -2.26
C ILE A 12 -5.53 19.22 -0.93
N SER A 13 -5.88 18.58 0.18
CA SER A 13 -5.52 19.08 1.51
C SER A 13 -4.02 18.88 1.78
N ASN A 14 -3.47 19.67 2.70
CA ASN A 14 -2.11 19.46 3.21
C ASN A 14 -1.98 18.09 3.90
N GLU A 15 -3.06 17.55 4.46
CA GLU A 15 -3.08 16.23 5.09
C GLU A 15 -2.92 15.10 4.06
N VAL A 16 -3.56 15.22 2.89
CA VAL A 16 -3.40 14.26 1.80
C VAL A 16 -1.93 14.20 1.34
N MET A 17 -1.30 15.35 1.16
CA MET A 17 0.12 15.42 0.77
C MET A 17 1.05 14.86 1.85
N ARG A 18 0.75 15.16 3.12
CA ARG A 18 1.47 14.63 4.28
C ARG A 18 1.43 13.10 4.35
N PHE A 19 0.25 12.50 4.16
CA PHE A 19 0.09 11.05 4.15
C PHE A 19 0.79 10.41 2.95
N SER A 20 0.69 11.02 1.77
CA SER A 20 1.43 10.56 0.58
C SER A 20 2.93 10.52 0.84
N PHE A 21 3.51 11.59 1.40
CA PHE A 21 4.92 11.66 1.73
C PHE A 21 5.31 10.63 2.81
N THR A 22 4.48 10.43 3.83
CA THR A 22 4.72 9.39 4.84
C THR A 22 4.73 7.99 4.22
N GLY A 23 3.83 7.71 3.29
CA GLY A 23 3.79 6.46 2.53
C GLY A 23 5.04 6.27 1.66
N MET A 24 5.52 7.33 0.99
CA MET A 24 6.79 7.31 0.24
C MET A 24 7.98 6.94 1.14
N LEU A 25 8.08 7.56 2.32
CA LEU A 25 9.16 7.28 3.26
C LEU A 25 9.14 5.85 3.78
N GLY A 26 7.95 5.34 4.13
CA GLY A 26 7.79 3.95 4.56
C GLY A 26 8.17 2.96 3.47
N ALA A 27 7.76 3.23 2.22
CA ALA A 27 8.12 2.40 1.08
C ALA A 27 9.62 2.46 0.76
N PHE A 28 10.24 3.64 0.82
CA PHE A 28 11.67 3.79 0.59
C PHE A 28 12.50 3.07 1.66
N ALA A 29 12.14 3.21 2.93
CA ALA A 29 12.76 2.47 4.03
C ALA A 29 12.59 0.95 3.84
N GLY A 30 11.39 0.51 3.45
CA GLY A 30 11.09 -0.86 3.04
C GLY A 30 12.04 -1.37 1.97
N PHE A 31 12.20 -0.57 0.90
CA PHE A 31 13.05 -0.91 -0.23
C PHE A 31 14.50 -1.11 0.18
N LEU A 32 15.05 -0.25 1.03
CA LEU A 32 16.44 -0.37 1.48
C LEU A 32 16.71 -1.72 2.16
N ILE A 33 15.79 -2.18 3.02
CA ILE A 33 15.92 -3.47 3.69
C ILE A 33 15.64 -4.62 2.70
N ALA A 34 14.60 -4.49 1.89
CA ALA A 34 14.26 -5.48 0.87
C ALA A 34 15.41 -5.73 -0.11
N GLU A 35 16.11 -4.69 -0.55
CA GLU A 35 17.24 -4.79 -1.45
C GLU A 35 18.43 -5.54 -0.80
N MET A 36 18.64 -5.37 0.51
CA MET A 36 19.62 -6.19 1.25
C MET A 36 19.24 -7.68 1.23
N ILE A 37 17.95 -8.00 1.43
CA ILE A 37 17.44 -9.38 1.37
C ILE A 37 17.60 -9.97 -0.04
N ILE A 38 17.25 -9.20 -1.08
CA ILE A 38 17.39 -9.61 -2.48
C ILE A 38 18.85 -9.91 -2.79
N ARG A 39 19.78 -9.03 -2.41
CA ARG A 39 21.22 -9.25 -2.62
C ARG A 39 21.76 -10.44 -1.84
N TYR A 40 21.30 -10.63 -0.61
CA TYR A 40 21.69 -11.79 0.20
C TYR A 40 21.17 -13.13 -0.37
N THR A 41 20.02 -13.11 -1.03
CA THR A 41 19.40 -14.29 -1.66
C THR A 41 19.82 -14.49 -3.12
N ALA A 42 20.46 -13.50 -3.74
CA ALA A 42 20.95 -13.59 -5.12
C ALA A 42 21.93 -14.76 -5.28
N GLY A 43 21.69 -15.61 -6.29
CA GLY A 43 22.49 -16.79 -6.57
C GLY A 43 22.25 -17.99 -5.65
N LYS A 44 21.42 -17.86 -4.61
CA LYS A 44 21.04 -18.99 -3.76
C LYS A 44 19.82 -19.70 -4.35
N THR A 45 19.98 -20.98 -4.64
CA THR A 45 18.88 -21.85 -5.09
C THR A 45 18.42 -22.72 -3.92
N GLY A 46 17.12 -22.68 -3.61
CA GLY A 46 16.55 -23.45 -2.50
C GLY A 46 15.25 -22.84 -1.97
N MET A 47 14.39 -23.69 -1.42
CA MET A 47 13.08 -23.28 -0.89
C MET A 47 13.22 -22.19 0.18
N SER A 48 14.21 -22.30 1.07
CA SER A 48 14.45 -21.28 2.12
C SER A 48 14.81 -19.92 1.55
N ALA A 49 15.63 -19.86 0.50
CA ALA A 49 15.99 -18.60 -0.17
C ALA A 49 14.79 -17.98 -0.90
N GLN A 50 13.95 -18.81 -1.53
CA GLN A 50 12.72 -18.37 -2.19
C GLN A 50 11.69 -17.84 -1.20
N LEU A 51 11.48 -18.53 -0.08
CA LEU A 51 10.57 -18.09 0.98
C LEU A 51 11.08 -16.81 1.66
N LEU A 52 12.39 -16.69 1.89
CA LEU A 52 12.98 -15.47 2.44
C LEU A 52 12.84 -14.30 1.47
N ASN A 53 13.00 -14.52 0.16
CA ASN A 53 12.77 -13.48 -0.82
C ASN A 53 11.28 -13.07 -0.84
N LEU A 54 10.37 -14.03 -0.97
CA LEU A 54 8.93 -13.78 -1.04
C LEU A 54 8.39 -13.13 0.24
N PHE A 55 8.55 -13.79 1.39
CA PHE A 55 8.00 -13.29 2.63
C PHE A 55 8.82 -12.16 3.24
N GLY A 56 10.15 -12.21 3.11
CA GLY A 56 11.03 -11.18 3.64
C GLY A 56 10.86 -9.85 2.90
N VAL A 57 10.90 -9.85 1.56
CA VAL A 57 10.76 -8.62 0.78
C VAL A 57 9.36 -8.04 0.90
N PHE A 58 8.33 -8.80 0.54
CA PHE A 58 6.97 -8.23 0.54
C PHE A 58 6.45 -7.99 1.96
N GLY A 59 6.84 -8.83 2.92
CA GLY A 59 6.54 -8.63 4.34
C GLY A 59 7.20 -7.37 4.91
N ILE A 60 8.50 -7.15 4.69
CA ILE A 60 9.16 -5.94 5.23
C ILE A 60 8.64 -4.66 4.56
N MET A 61 8.36 -4.74 3.25
CA MET A 61 7.73 -3.64 2.51
C MET A 61 6.39 -3.28 3.12
N GLY A 62 5.51 -4.27 3.30
CA GLY A 62 4.20 -4.05 3.88
C GLY A 62 4.29 -3.56 5.32
N ALA A 63 5.18 -4.12 6.13
CA ALA A 63 5.40 -3.71 7.52
C ALA A 63 5.84 -2.25 7.63
N LEU A 64 6.80 -1.80 6.82
CA LEU A 64 7.30 -0.43 6.91
C LEU A 64 6.33 0.60 6.31
N ILE A 65 5.66 0.27 5.20
CA ILE A 65 4.58 1.13 4.68
C ILE A 65 3.46 1.25 5.73
N GLY A 66 3.02 0.13 6.28
CA GLY A 66 1.96 0.08 7.30
C GLY A 66 2.35 0.81 8.58
N ALA A 67 3.59 0.68 9.04
CA ALA A 67 4.06 1.35 10.25
C ALA A 67 4.15 2.88 10.08
N PHE A 68 4.64 3.34 8.93
CA PHE A 68 4.71 4.78 8.64
C PHE A 68 3.30 5.37 8.51
N LEU A 69 2.43 4.78 7.69
CA LEU A 69 1.06 5.27 7.50
C LEU A 69 0.22 5.16 8.79
N GLY A 70 0.36 4.07 9.55
CA GLY A 70 -0.33 3.89 10.83
C GLY A 70 0.11 4.89 11.90
N GLY A 71 1.39 5.28 11.91
CA GLY A 71 1.94 6.27 12.83
C GLY A 71 1.72 7.73 12.40
N ALA A 72 1.45 7.97 11.11
CA ALA A 72 1.34 9.30 10.50
C ALA A 72 0.41 10.22 11.28
N GLN A 73 -0.79 9.75 11.60
CA GLN A 73 -1.78 10.55 12.31
C GLN A 73 -1.32 10.94 13.71
N GLY A 74 -0.66 10.03 14.44
CA GLY A 74 -0.09 10.32 15.75
C GLY A 74 1.04 11.34 15.67
N TYR A 75 1.89 11.26 14.64
CA TYR A 75 2.95 12.21 14.39
C TYR A 75 2.40 13.63 14.13
N TYR A 76 1.43 13.77 13.23
CA TYR A 76 0.86 15.08 12.88
C TYR A 76 0.01 15.69 13.99
N THR A 77 -0.66 14.86 14.80
CA THR A 77 -1.40 15.29 16.00
C THR A 77 -0.50 15.47 17.23
N LYS A 78 0.81 15.27 17.10
CA LYS A 78 1.80 15.31 18.20
C LYS A 78 1.46 14.38 19.38
N ASN A 79 0.73 13.30 19.12
CA ASN A 79 0.36 12.29 20.11
C ASN A 79 1.27 11.06 19.97
N ARG A 80 2.27 10.96 20.86
CA ARG A 80 3.28 9.88 20.84
C ARG A 80 2.67 8.49 21.03
N PHE A 81 1.69 8.36 21.92
CA PHE A 81 1.02 7.08 22.17
C PHE A 81 0.30 6.59 20.91
N ARG A 82 -0.42 7.49 20.24
CA ARG A 82 -1.09 7.20 18.96
C ARG A 82 -0.10 6.88 17.85
N MET A 83 1.04 7.58 17.80
CA MET A 83 2.09 7.33 16.83
C MET A 83 2.65 5.91 16.99
N ILE A 84 3.06 5.54 18.20
CA ILE A 84 3.68 4.23 18.47
C ILE A 84 2.65 3.10 18.30
N SER A 85 1.45 3.25 18.86
CA SER A 85 0.39 2.24 18.74
C SER A 85 -0.05 2.07 17.28
N GLY A 86 -0.21 3.18 16.56
CA GLY A 86 -0.53 3.20 15.14
C GLY A 86 0.56 2.57 14.28
N SER A 87 1.84 2.88 14.53
CA SER A 87 2.96 2.25 13.84
C SER A 87 3.07 0.75 14.13
N LYS A 88 2.87 0.33 15.38
CA LYS A 88 2.91 -1.09 15.75
C LYS A 88 1.79 -1.88 15.08
N THR A 89 0.55 -1.42 15.21
CA THR A 89 -0.61 -2.08 14.61
C THR A 89 -0.53 -2.06 13.09
N GLY A 90 -0.22 -0.91 12.50
CA GLY A 90 -0.01 -0.78 11.06
C GLY A 90 1.12 -1.65 10.54
N GLY A 91 2.24 -1.76 11.28
CA GLY A 91 3.35 -2.64 10.92
C GLY A 91 2.99 -4.12 10.96
N ILE A 92 2.20 -4.57 11.94
CA ILE A 92 1.75 -5.96 12.03
C ILE A 92 0.81 -6.30 10.87
N PHE A 93 -0.24 -5.51 10.65
CA PHE A 93 -1.17 -5.74 9.55
C PHE A 93 -0.47 -5.60 8.19
N GLY A 94 0.43 -4.64 8.07
CA GLY A 94 1.26 -4.45 6.89
C GLY A 94 2.18 -5.65 6.62
N LEU A 95 2.79 -6.25 7.64
CA LEU A 95 3.63 -7.44 7.49
C LEU A 95 2.83 -8.61 6.89
N PHE A 96 1.71 -8.96 7.50
CA PHE A 96 0.86 -10.06 7.03
C PHE A 96 0.25 -9.75 5.67
N GLY A 97 -0.25 -8.53 5.49
CA GLY A 97 -0.77 -8.04 4.22
C GLY A 97 0.28 -8.17 3.12
N GLY A 98 1.50 -7.71 3.37
CA GLY A 98 2.64 -7.81 2.47
C GLY A 98 3.01 -9.26 2.12
N MET A 99 3.11 -10.14 3.11
CA MET A 99 3.41 -11.57 2.88
C MET A 99 2.36 -12.26 2.00
N ILE A 100 1.08 -12.12 2.35
CA ILE A 100 -0.04 -12.75 1.63
C ILE A 100 -0.15 -12.18 0.22
N SER A 101 -0.10 -10.85 0.11
CA SER A 101 -0.24 -10.16 -1.16
C SER A 101 0.94 -10.42 -2.10
N GLY A 102 2.16 -10.49 -1.58
CA GLY A 102 3.35 -10.86 -2.33
C GLY A 102 3.25 -12.27 -2.91
N LEU A 103 2.75 -13.24 -2.12
CA LEU A 103 2.51 -14.60 -2.59
C LEU A 103 1.49 -14.63 -3.73
N ILE A 104 0.34 -13.97 -3.56
CA ILE A 104 -0.72 -13.93 -4.57
C ILE A 104 -0.25 -13.21 -5.84
N ALA A 105 0.46 -12.09 -5.70
CA ALA A 105 0.98 -11.32 -6.82
C ALA A 105 2.01 -12.10 -7.65
N ASN A 106 2.94 -12.81 -7.00
CA ASN A 106 3.92 -13.64 -7.70
C ASN A 106 3.26 -14.84 -8.38
N PHE A 107 2.28 -15.47 -7.71
CA PHE A 107 1.50 -16.54 -8.33
C PHE A 107 0.76 -16.04 -9.58
N LEU A 108 0.09 -14.89 -9.49
CA LEU A 108 -0.63 -14.30 -10.62
C LEU A 108 0.31 -13.95 -11.78
N TYR A 109 1.46 -13.34 -11.48
CA TYR A 109 2.48 -13.04 -12.48
C TYR A 109 2.96 -14.31 -13.21
N GLY A 110 3.32 -15.34 -12.44
CA GLY A 110 3.74 -16.63 -12.99
C GLY A 110 2.65 -17.34 -13.78
N PHE A 111 1.41 -17.29 -13.30
CA PHE A 111 0.25 -17.88 -13.97
C PHE A 111 0.00 -17.25 -15.34
N ILE A 112 0.00 -15.91 -15.43
CA ILE A 112 -0.19 -15.18 -16.70
C ILE A 112 0.89 -15.52 -17.72
N LEU A 113 2.14 -15.74 -17.28
CA LEU A 113 3.28 -16.00 -18.16
C LEU A 113 3.56 -17.49 -18.41
N SER A 114 2.89 -18.39 -17.68
CA SER A 114 3.22 -19.84 -17.64
C SER A 114 3.20 -20.54 -19.00
N ASN A 115 2.36 -20.09 -19.93
CA ASN A 115 2.21 -20.66 -21.26
C ASN A 115 3.03 -19.93 -22.34
N MET A 116 3.90 -18.99 -21.97
CA MET A 116 4.64 -18.16 -22.90
C MET A 116 6.13 -18.50 -22.85
N GLN A 117 6.67 -19.09 -23.93
CA GLN A 117 8.11 -19.41 -24.01
C GLN A 117 8.99 -18.15 -24.05
N SER A 118 8.48 -17.04 -24.59
CA SER A 118 9.20 -15.76 -24.67
C SER A 118 8.19 -14.61 -24.66
N PRO A 119 7.70 -14.20 -23.48
CA PRO A 119 6.72 -13.13 -23.38
C PRO A 119 7.34 -11.82 -23.87
N GLY A 120 6.67 -11.15 -24.80
CA GLY A 120 7.05 -9.81 -25.23
C GLY A 120 6.91 -8.79 -24.09
N LEU A 121 7.48 -7.60 -24.31
CA LEU A 121 7.49 -6.52 -23.32
C LEU A 121 6.09 -6.20 -22.79
N PHE A 122 5.10 -6.08 -23.68
CA PHE A 122 3.72 -5.78 -23.31
C PHE A 122 3.09 -6.87 -22.43
N GLN A 123 3.35 -8.15 -22.69
CA GLN A 123 2.86 -9.24 -21.86
C GLN A 123 3.51 -9.22 -20.47
N GLN A 124 4.82 -8.96 -20.38
CA GLN A 124 5.51 -8.82 -19.10
C GLN A 124 4.98 -7.63 -18.29
N MET A 125 4.78 -6.48 -18.94
CA MET A 125 4.20 -5.28 -18.34
C MET A 125 2.79 -5.53 -17.84
N ALA A 126 1.94 -6.18 -18.63
CA ALA A 126 0.56 -6.49 -18.23
C ALA A 126 0.52 -7.46 -17.04
N ALA A 127 1.31 -8.53 -17.08
CA ALA A 127 1.41 -9.49 -15.99
C ALA A 127 1.91 -8.82 -14.69
N ARG A 128 2.93 -7.96 -14.80
CA ARG A 128 3.49 -7.22 -13.66
C ARG A 128 2.50 -6.20 -13.11
N THR A 129 1.81 -5.47 -13.98
CA THR A 129 0.77 -4.51 -13.59
C THR A 129 -0.35 -5.21 -12.83
N ALA A 130 -0.82 -6.37 -13.32
CA ALA A 130 -1.83 -7.17 -12.65
C ALA A 130 -1.35 -7.66 -11.26
N GLY A 131 -0.13 -8.21 -11.19
CA GLY A 131 0.47 -8.63 -9.93
C GLY A 131 0.59 -7.48 -8.91
N TRP A 132 1.08 -6.32 -9.34
CA TRP A 132 1.22 -5.14 -8.47
C TRP A 132 -0.12 -4.52 -8.07
N ALA A 133 -1.12 -4.53 -8.95
CA ALA A 133 -2.47 -4.07 -8.62
C ALA A 133 -3.09 -4.92 -7.51
N VAL A 134 -2.98 -6.25 -7.60
CA VAL A 134 -3.44 -7.16 -6.54
C VAL A 134 -2.60 -7.00 -5.27
N PHE A 135 -1.28 -6.85 -5.40
CA PHE A 135 -0.38 -6.57 -4.27
C PHE A 135 -0.84 -5.32 -3.51
N GLY A 136 -0.97 -4.20 -4.22
CA GLY A 136 -1.39 -2.93 -3.65
C GLY A 136 -2.79 -3.01 -3.04
N MET A 137 -3.76 -3.63 -3.73
CA MET A 137 -5.14 -3.82 -3.26
C MET A 137 -5.17 -4.52 -1.89
N LEU A 138 -4.46 -5.63 -1.75
CA LEU A 138 -4.42 -6.40 -0.51
C LEU A 138 -3.64 -5.68 0.61
N LEU A 139 -2.58 -4.94 0.26
CA LEU A 139 -1.86 -4.10 1.20
C LEU A 139 -2.73 -2.95 1.71
N GLY A 140 -3.51 -2.32 0.83
CA GLY A 140 -4.50 -1.31 1.18
C GLY A 140 -5.65 -1.89 2.01
N ALA A 141 -6.07 -3.13 1.75
CA ALA A 141 -7.03 -3.84 2.58
C ALA A 141 -6.51 -4.04 4.01
N ALA A 142 -5.23 -4.42 4.17
CA ALA A 142 -4.61 -4.58 5.49
C ALA A 142 -4.62 -3.26 6.29
N TYR A 143 -4.38 -2.13 5.62
CA TYR A 143 -4.54 -0.81 6.23
C TYR A 143 -6.01 -0.55 6.63
N GLY A 144 -6.97 -0.79 5.74
CA GLY A 144 -8.39 -0.56 6.02
C GLY A 144 -8.94 -1.44 7.15
N ILE A 145 -8.50 -2.70 7.24
CA ILE A 145 -8.79 -3.60 8.36
C ILE A 145 -8.28 -2.97 9.67
N LYS A 146 -7.05 -2.46 9.68
CA LYS A 146 -6.47 -1.80 10.86
C LYS A 146 -7.28 -0.58 11.31
N GLU A 147 -7.86 0.18 10.39
CA GLU A 147 -8.73 1.31 10.71
C GLU A 147 -10.15 0.88 11.13
N ASN A 148 -10.50 -0.40 11.00
CA ASN A 148 -11.72 -1.01 11.55
C ASN A 148 -13.04 -0.37 11.07
N THR A 149 -13.09 0.21 9.87
CA THR A 149 -14.35 0.69 9.26
C THR A 149 -14.54 0.14 7.85
N VAL A 150 -15.80 -0.05 7.43
CA VAL A 150 -16.14 -0.52 6.09
C VAL A 150 -15.65 0.47 5.03
N GLY A 151 -15.80 1.76 5.28
CA GLY A 151 -15.31 2.81 4.41
C GLY A 151 -13.79 2.78 4.24
N ASP A 152 -13.02 2.62 5.32
CA ASP A 152 -11.57 2.50 5.23
C ASP A 152 -11.11 1.24 4.49
N LEU A 153 -11.83 0.12 4.64
CA LEU A 153 -11.56 -1.09 3.87
C LEU A 153 -11.78 -0.89 2.37
N LYS A 154 -12.93 -0.34 1.97
CA LYS A 154 -13.23 -0.10 0.54
C LYS A 154 -12.25 0.88 -0.09
N THR A 155 -11.97 1.99 0.61
CA THR A 155 -11.04 3.01 0.13
C THR A 155 -9.61 2.50 0.10
N GLY A 156 -9.20 1.68 1.08
CA GLY A 156 -7.94 0.94 1.09
C GLY A 156 -7.80 0.00 -0.11
N LEU A 157 -8.82 -0.81 -0.40
CA LEU A 157 -8.84 -1.70 -1.57
C LEU A 157 -8.69 -0.93 -2.90
N MET A 158 -9.50 0.12 -3.09
CA MET A 158 -9.48 0.92 -4.33
C MET A 158 -8.15 1.67 -4.50
N SER A 159 -7.67 2.33 -3.45
CA SER A 159 -6.39 3.05 -3.45
C SER A 159 -5.23 2.13 -3.75
N GLY A 160 -5.20 0.97 -3.10
CA GLY A 160 -4.17 -0.04 -3.29
C GLY A 160 -4.17 -0.59 -4.71
N PHE A 161 -5.34 -0.89 -5.26
CA PHE A 161 -5.47 -1.36 -6.64
C PHE A 161 -4.91 -0.34 -7.64
N ILE A 162 -5.34 0.92 -7.52
CA ILE A 162 -4.91 2.01 -8.43
C ILE A 162 -3.40 2.28 -8.28
N GLY A 163 -2.92 2.43 -7.04
CA GLY A 163 -1.50 2.69 -6.78
C GLY A 163 -0.60 1.53 -7.22
N GLY A 164 -1.04 0.30 -7.02
CA GLY A 164 -0.38 -0.91 -7.49
C GLY A 164 -0.34 -1.00 -9.01
N ALA A 165 -1.45 -0.73 -9.69
CA ALA A 165 -1.49 -0.72 -11.15
C ALA A 165 -0.55 0.33 -11.74
N ILE A 166 -0.54 1.55 -11.20
CA ILE A 166 0.36 2.62 -11.67
C ILE A 166 1.83 2.22 -11.45
N ALA A 167 2.17 1.74 -10.25
CA ALA A 167 3.53 1.32 -9.93
C ALA A 167 4.01 0.16 -10.82
N GLY A 168 3.16 -0.84 -11.06
CA GLY A 168 3.46 -1.98 -11.92
C GLY A 168 3.63 -1.60 -13.39
N LEU A 169 2.78 -0.69 -13.89
CA LEU A 169 2.83 -0.21 -15.27
C LEU A 169 4.11 0.59 -15.55
N LEU A 170 4.53 1.42 -14.58
CA LEU A 170 5.73 2.25 -14.71
C LEU A 170 7.03 1.47 -14.45
N PHE A 171 6.96 0.26 -13.91
CA PHE A 171 8.15 -0.51 -13.53
C PHE A 171 9.07 -0.78 -14.73
N ASP A 172 8.55 -1.31 -15.84
CA ASP A 172 9.34 -1.66 -17.03
C ASP A 172 9.92 -0.43 -17.74
N PRO A 173 9.13 0.63 -18.04
CA PRO A 173 9.68 1.85 -18.64
C PRO A 173 10.83 2.45 -17.82
N ILE A 174 10.67 2.51 -16.49
CA ILE A 174 11.74 3.00 -15.60
C ILE A 174 12.97 2.07 -15.68
N SER A 175 12.75 0.75 -15.72
CA SER A 175 13.84 -0.23 -15.84
C SER A 175 14.59 -0.13 -17.16
N MET A 176 13.91 0.23 -18.25
CA MET A 176 14.54 0.41 -19.57
C MET A 176 15.40 1.68 -19.59
N ILE A 177 14.88 2.79 -19.07
CA ILE A 177 15.58 4.08 -19.02
C ILE A 177 16.76 4.03 -18.04
N MET A 178 16.57 3.39 -16.88
CA MET A 178 17.57 3.31 -15.81
C MET A 178 18.31 1.99 -15.84
N SER A 179 18.89 1.64 -16.99
CA SER A 179 19.58 0.35 -17.21
C SER A 179 20.72 0.07 -16.22
N ALA A 180 21.20 1.10 -15.50
CA ALA A 180 22.13 0.98 -14.40
C ALA A 180 21.48 0.37 -13.14
N GLY A 181 22.06 -0.69 -12.58
CA GLY A 181 21.71 -1.19 -11.24
C GLY A 181 20.79 -2.41 -11.18
N GLY A 182 20.65 -3.21 -12.25
CA GLY A 182 20.01 -4.54 -12.18
C GLY A 182 18.54 -4.53 -11.71
N GLY A 183 17.80 -3.48 -12.08
CA GLY A 183 16.40 -3.28 -11.68
C GLY A 183 16.20 -2.82 -10.23
N ALA A 184 17.25 -2.48 -9.48
CA ALA A 184 17.11 -1.93 -8.14
C ALA A 184 16.40 -0.57 -8.16
N PHE A 185 16.75 0.30 -9.12
CA PHE A 185 16.11 1.61 -9.28
C PHE A 185 14.63 1.51 -9.68
N SER A 186 14.27 0.60 -10.58
CA SER A 186 12.87 0.38 -10.94
C SER A 186 12.04 -0.16 -9.77
N ARG A 187 12.62 -1.08 -8.96
CA ARG A 187 12.00 -1.51 -7.70
C ARG A 187 11.82 -0.36 -6.72
N ALA A 188 12.86 0.44 -6.50
CA ALA A 188 12.79 1.60 -5.61
C ALA A 188 11.69 2.58 -6.02
N ALA A 189 11.68 2.96 -7.31
CA ALA A 189 10.67 3.85 -7.86
C ALA A 189 9.27 3.26 -7.76
N GLY A 190 9.08 2.00 -8.15
CA GLY A 190 7.79 1.31 -8.06
C GLY A 190 7.25 1.29 -6.63
N PHE A 191 8.09 0.94 -5.65
CA PHE A 191 7.68 0.95 -4.25
C PHE A 191 7.36 2.35 -3.73
N VAL A 192 8.18 3.36 -4.04
CA VAL A 192 7.94 4.75 -3.63
C VAL A 192 6.63 5.27 -4.22
N ILE A 193 6.36 5.00 -5.50
CA ILE A 193 5.10 5.36 -6.17
C ILE A 193 3.92 4.67 -5.51
N LEU A 194 4.03 3.38 -5.20
CA LEU A 194 2.99 2.62 -4.49
C LEU A 194 2.71 3.24 -3.11
N GLY A 195 3.76 3.52 -2.33
CA GLY A 195 3.63 4.14 -1.01
C GLY A 195 2.99 5.53 -1.09
N ALA A 196 3.40 6.35 -2.05
CA ALA A 196 2.83 7.66 -2.33
C ALA A 196 1.34 7.57 -2.65
N ALA A 197 0.98 6.68 -3.56
CA ALA A 197 -0.37 6.50 -4.06
C ALA A 197 -1.31 5.95 -2.97
N LEU A 198 -0.83 5.00 -2.16
CA LEU A 198 -1.55 4.50 -1.00
C LEU A 198 -1.83 5.63 -0.01
N GLY A 199 -0.80 6.35 0.45
CA GLY A 199 -0.96 7.44 1.41
C GLY A 199 -1.87 8.56 0.89
N PHE A 200 -1.68 8.98 -0.36
CA PHE A 200 -2.53 9.97 -1.02
C PHE A 200 -3.99 9.54 -1.03
N SER A 201 -4.26 8.36 -1.58
CA SER A 201 -5.61 7.92 -1.89
C SER A 201 -6.40 7.57 -0.63
N ILE A 202 -5.74 6.96 0.38
CA ILE A 202 -6.35 6.73 1.70
C ILE A 202 -6.89 8.05 2.25
N LYS A 203 -6.05 9.08 2.35
CA LYS A 203 -6.47 10.33 2.99
C LYS A 203 -7.47 11.10 2.13
N PHE A 204 -7.29 11.07 0.82
CA PHE A 204 -8.20 11.72 -0.13
C PHE A 204 -9.61 11.12 -0.05
N PHE A 205 -9.74 9.79 -0.11
CA PHE A 205 -11.04 9.15 -0.03
C PHE A 205 -11.68 9.28 1.35
N GLN A 206 -10.89 9.26 2.43
CA GLN A 206 -11.39 9.55 3.77
C GLN A 206 -12.02 10.94 3.85
N GLU A 207 -11.33 11.97 3.37
CA GLU A 207 -11.86 13.34 3.34
C GLU A 207 -13.15 13.43 2.52
N LYS A 208 -13.19 12.81 1.34
CA LYS A 208 -14.40 12.83 0.49
C LYS A 208 -15.57 12.05 1.10
N ALA A 209 -15.30 10.95 1.78
CA ALA A 209 -16.32 10.17 2.46
C ALA A 209 -16.86 10.90 3.71
N GLU A 210 -16.01 11.65 4.42
CA GLU A 210 -16.40 12.54 5.50
C GLU A 210 -17.24 13.72 5.00
N GLU A 211 -16.84 14.38 3.89
CA GLU A 211 -17.58 15.48 3.25
C GLU A 211 -18.96 15.07 2.74
N SER A 212 -19.08 13.85 2.19
CA SER A 212 -20.36 13.32 1.68
C SER A 212 -21.27 12.74 2.76
N GLY A 213 -20.82 12.73 4.03
CA GLY A 213 -21.58 12.16 5.14
C GLY A 213 -21.81 10.65 5.02
N SER A 214 -20.93 9.93 4.32
CA SER A 214 -21.07 8.49 4.08
C SER A 214 -21.13 7.71 5.40
N SER A 215 -22.23 6.97 5.60
CA SER A 215 -22.45 6.17 6.81
C SER A 215 -21.41 5.05 6.97
N GLU A 216 -20.86 4.56 5.86
CA GLU A 216 -19.88 3.46 5.83
C GLU A 216 -18.56 3.80 6.53
N MET A 217 -18.19 5.09 6.60
CA MET A 217 -17.01 5.56 7.33
C MET A 217 -17.13 5.39 8.84
N PHE A 218 -18.35 5.17 9.34
CA PHE A 218 -18.65 5.01 10.75
C PHE A 218 -19.15 3.59 11.07
N GLN A 219 -19.29 2.73 10.06
CA GLN A 219 -19.68 1.35 10.25
C GLN A 219 -18.45 0.52 10.61
N ARG A 220 -18.42 0.01 11.84
CA ARG A 220 -17.35 -0.88 12.32
C ARG A 220 -17.27 -2.16 11.50
N LEU A 221 -16.05 -2.63 11.21
CA LEU A 221 -15.84 -3.96 10.62
C LEU A 221 -16.05 -5.06 11.67
N THR A 222 -15.48 -4.88 12.86
CA THR A 222 -15.61 -5.85 13.96
C THR A 222 -15.37 -5.21 15.32
N TYR A 223 -15.96 -5.81 16.36
CA TYR A 223 -15.77 -5.40 17.75
C TYR A 223 -14.44 -5.90 18.35
N ARG A 224 -13.69 -6.75 17.64
CA ARG A 224 -12.42 -7.33 18.13
C ARG A 224 -11.19 -6.50 17.82
N LEU A 225 -11.30 -5.53 16.92
CA LEU A 225 -10.19 -4.68 16.51
C LEU A 225 -10.18 -3.38 17.33
N PRO A 226 -9.01 -2.72 17.45
CA PRO A 226 -8.89 -1.45 18.15
C PRO A 226 -9.93 -0.44 17.66
N GLU A 227 -10.45 0.34 18.61
CA GLU A 227 -11.46 1.34 18.31
C GLU A 227 -10.83 2.47 17.48
N ASN A 228 -11.43 2.75 16.31
CA ASN A 228 -11.07 3.93 15.54
C ASN A 228 -11.66 5.15 16.24
N VAL A 229 -10.82 6.13 16.56
CA VAL A 229 -11.22 7.39 17.22
C VAL A 229 -12.36 8.10 16.48
N ARG A 230 -12.50 7.90 15.16
CA ARG A 230 -13.62 8.47 14.40
C ARG A 230 -14.99 7.93 14.80
N LEU A 231 -15.02 6.76 15.42
CA LEU A 231 -16.25 6.14 15.94
C LEU A 231 -16.74 6.85 17.20
N ASP A 232 -15.87 7.58 17.91
CA ASP A 232 -16.20 8.27 19.16
C ASP A 232 -16.96 9.58 18.91
N TYR A 233 -16.79 10.20 17.73
CA TYR A 233 -17.41 11.48 17.38
C TYR A 233 -18.90 11.39 17.00
N LYS A 234 -19.49 10.19 17.00
CA LYS A 234 -20.88 9.94 16.58
C LYS A 234 -21.70 9.17 17.61
N GLN A 235 -21.43 9.38 18.90
CA GLN A 235 -22.45 9.08 19.92
C GLN A 235 -23.37 10.30 20.06
N PRO A 236 -24.68 10.18 19.75
CA PRO A 236 -25.66 11.22 20.06
C PRO A 236 -25.80 11.45 21.56
#